data_AF-A0AA39UE60-F1
#
_entry.id   AF-A0AA39UE60-F1
#
_cell.length_a   1.000
_cell.length_b   1.000
_cell.length_c   1.000
_cell.angle_alpha   90.00
_cell.angle_beta   90.00
_cell.angle_gamma   90.00
#
_symmetry.space_group_name_H-M   'P 1'
#
loop_
_entity.id
_entity.type
_entity.pdbx_description
1 polymer ?
#
loop_
_entity_poly.entity_id
_entity_poly.type
_entity_poly.pdbx_seq_one_letter_code
_entity_poly.pdbx_strand_id
1 'polypeptide(L)'
;MPLPTLTLIATSFSLGLTLGAVYVGSTIAAVFYGITILQTAIYYKQYPDDPWIFRYAVAVLWILDTLHVILTTHALYFYMVESFGNYSALFSIIWSFPLQLLFAMLIVIGVQALYAVRIWKLGRSIHMAIPWFIFLAVAASLGTGIYAIYDTYTLTTPFGIPTISTSIYVVFATLAGADFCIAATMCYYLDKGISMSLSSTTKIIVGLMRLAVISGLVTSACSLLTLVAFKAWPKTLIFIAIHSILPKLYINSMLAMQVYLPVSFGH
;
A
#
# COMPACT_ATOMS: atom_id res chain seq x y z
N MET A 1 -14.42 -11.78 45.47
CA MET A 1 -15.16 -10.91 44.53
C MET A 1 -14.22 -9.79 44.07
N PRO A 2 -13.74 -9.78 42.82
CA PRO A 2 -13.06 -8.59 42.31
C PRO A 2 -13.65 -8.16 40.96
N LEU A 3 -14.69 -7.33 40.89
CA LEU A 3 -15.13 -6.79 39.59
C LEU A 3 -16.12 -5.61 39.73
N PRO A 4 -15.63 -4.40 40.00
CA PRO A 4 -16.26 -3.21 39.39
C PRO A 4 -15.28 -2.24 38.71
N THR A 5 -13.99 -2.31 39.05
CA THR A 5 -12.98 -1.34 38.57
C THR A 5 -12.42 -1.71 37.20
N LEU A 6 -12.26 -3.00 36.90
CA LEU A 6 -11.82 -3.50 35.58
C LEU A 6 -12.85 -3.23 34.47
N THR A 7 -14.14 -3.31 34.78
CA THR A 7 -15.24 -3.01 33.86
C THR A 7 -15.32 -1.52 33.50
N LEU A 8 -14.96 -0.62 34.42
CA LEU A 8 -14.96 0.83 34.19
C LEU A 8 -13.74 1.30 33.36
N ILE A 9 -12.62 0.60 33.44
CA ILE A 9 -11.44 0.87 32.60
C ILE A 9 -11.68 0.35 31.17
N ALA A 10 -12.31 -0.82 31.01
CA ALA A 10 -12.66 -1.39 29.71
C ALA A 10 -13.62 -0.49 28.90
N THR A 11 -14.48 0.30 29.56
CA THR A 11 -15.34 1.28 28.87
C THR A 11 -14.61 2.48 28.29
N SER A 12 -13.36 2.75 28.72
CA SER A 12 -12.55 3.87 28.22
C SER A 12 -11.66 3.52 27.02
N PHE A 13 -11.42 2.23 26.78
CA PHE A 13 -10.62 1.71 25.67
C PHE A 13 -11.40 0.60 24.97
N SER A 14 -12.20 0.97 23.96
CA SER A 14 -12.99 -0.01 23.20
C SER A 14 -12.06 -0.96 22.45
N LEU A 15 -11.96 -2.21 22.93
CA LEU A 15 -11.19 -3.27 22.27
C LEU A 15 -11.63 -3.49 20.82
N GLY A 16 -12.93 -3.26 20.55
CA GLY A 16 -13.50 -3.35 19.20
C GLY A 16 -12.92 -2.30 18.24
N LEU A 17 -12.69 -1.07 18.71
CA LEU A 17 -12.11 0.01 17.89
C LEU A 17 -10.58 -0.08 17.79
N THR A 18 -9.95 -0.98 18.53
CA THR A 18 -8.51 -1.21 18.51
C THR A 18 -8.20 -2.55 17.86
N LEU A 19 -8.05 -3.63 18.63
CA LEU A 19 -7.75 -4.97 18.11
C LEU A 19 -8.83 -5.47 17.14
N GLY A 20 -10.11 -5.20 17.43
CA GLY A 20 -11.21 -5.59 16.55
C GLY A 20 -11.08 -4.95 15.16
N ALA A 21 -10.76 -3.66 15.09
CA ALA A 21 -10.54 -2.96 13.84
C ALA A 21 -9.35 -3.55 13.06
N VAL A 22 -8.20 -3.78 13.71
CA VAL A 22 -7.02 -4.37 13.06
C VAL A 22 -7.29 -5.79 12.58
N TYR A 23 -8.04 -6.59 13.35
CA TYR A 23 -8.47 -7.92 12.94
C TYR A 23 -9.33 -7.89 11.67
N VAL A 24 -10.34 -7.02 11.63
CA VAL A 24 -11.20 -6.85 10.45
C VAL A 24 -10.38 -6.38 9.24
N GLY A 25 -9.52 -5.37 9.42
CA GLY A 25 -8.64 -4.87 8.35
C GLY A 25 -7.71 -5.94 7.81
N SER A 26 -7.10 -6.73 8.68
CA SER A 26 -6.21 -7.84 8.30
C SER A 26 -6.97 -8.99 7.62
N THR A 27 -8.20 -9.25 8.03
CA THR A 27 -9.07 -10.23 7.37
C THR A 27 -9.41 -9.80 5.95
N ILE A 28 -9.76 -8.53 5.75
CA ILE A 28 -9.99 -7.96 4.41
C ILE A 28 -8.69 -8.02 3.59
N ALA A 29 -7.54 -7.67 4.19
CA ALA A 29 -6.24 -7.77 3.54
C ALA A 29 -5.89 -9.21 3.12
N ALA A 30 -6.26 -10.22 3.91
CA ALA A 30 -6.09 -11.62 3.57
C ALA A 30 -6.96 -12.05 2.37
N VAL A 31 -8.18 -11.53 2.25
CA VAL A 31 -9.02 -11.73 1.05
C VAL A 31 -8.33 -11.15 -0.19
N PHE A 32 -7.81 -9.94 -0.09
CA PHE A 32 -7.07 -9.33 -1.20
C PHE A 32 -5.77 -10.06 -1.52
N TYR A 33 -5.09 -10.65 -0.54
CA TYR A 33 -3.94 -11.53 -0.77
C TYR A 33 -4.32 -12.79 -1.56
N GLY A 34 -5.50 -13.37 -1.29
CA GLY A 34 -6.04 -14.45 -2.11
C GLY A 34 -6.22 -14.04 -3.58
N ILE A 35 -6.69 -12.81 -3.82
CA ILE A 35 -6.78 -12.23 -5.16
C ILE A 35 -5.38 -12.06 -5.78
N THR A 36 -4.39 -11.59 -5.00
CA THR A 36 -3.00 -11.47 -5.45
C THR A 36 -2.46 -12.82 -5.92
N ILE A 37 -2.63 -13.90 -5.15
CA ILE A 37 -2.20 -15.25 -5.55
C ILE A 37 -2.85 -15.65 -6.88
N LEU A 38 -4.16 -15.44 -7.01
CA LEU A 38 -4.89 -15.77 -8.24
C LEU A 38 -4.36 -14.97 -9.44
N GLN A 39 -4.18 -13.65 -9.29
CA GLN A 39 -3.65 -12.79 -10.36
C GLN A 39 -2.22 -13.16 -10.75
N THR A 40 -1.36 -13.48 -9.77
CA THR A 40 0.00 -13.97 -10.01
C THR A 40 -0.02 -15.30 -10.77
N ALA A 41 -0.87 -16.24 -10.39
CA ALA A 41 -1.01 -17.52 -11.09
C ALA A 41 -1.49 -17.35 -12.54
N ILE A 42 -2.47 -16.48 -12.77
CA ILE A 42 -2.95 -16.15 -14.12
C ILE A 42 -1.83 -15.51 -14.94
N TYR A 43 -1.08 -14.56 -14.37
CA TYR A 43 0.02 -13.89 -15.05
C TYR A 43 1.07 -14.88 -15.58
N TYR A 44 1.57 -15.77 -14.72
CA TYR A 44 2.58 -16.76 -15.12
C TYR A 44 2.06 -17.81 -16.11
N LYS A 45 0.74 -18.10 -16.10
CA LYS A 45 0.14 -19.03 -17.05
C LYS A 45 -0.06 -18.39 -18.44
N GLN A 46 -0.47 -17.12 -18.48
CA GLN A 46 -0.89 -16.46 -19.72
C GLN A 46 0.27 -15.77 -20.44
N TYR A 47 1.33 -15.38 -19.72
CA TYR A 47 2.45 -14.60 -20.27
C TYR A 47 3.81 -15.27 -20.00
N PRO A 48 4.09 -16.45 -20.58
CA PRO A 48 5.36 -17.15 -20.35
C PRO A 48 6.59 -16.38 -20.89
N ASP A 49 6.40 -15.60 -21.95
CA ASP A 49 7.46 -14.91 -22.70
C ASP A 49 7.61 -13.40 -22.37
N ASP A 50 6.95 -12.93 -21.29
CA ASP A 50 7.00 -11.52 -20.90
C ASP A 50 8.43 -11.10 -20.47
N PRO A 51 8.85 -9.83 -20.68
CA PRO A 51 10.21 -9.39 -20.36
C PRO A 51 10.58 -9.68 -18.91
N TRP A 52 11.83 -10.13 -18.68
CA TRP A 52 12.30 -10.60 -17.37
C TRP A 52 12.02 -9.61 -16.23
N ILE A 53 12.03 -8.30 -16.52
CA ILE A 53 11.85 -7.26 -15.50
C ILE A 53 10.46 -7.29 -14.87
N PHE A 54 9.41 -7.52 -15.67
CA PHE A 54 8.04 -7.60 -15.14
C PHE A 54 7.82 -8.94 -14.46
N ARG A 55 8.40 -10.02 -15.01
CA ARG A 55 8.36 -11.35 -14.44
C ARG A 55 8.97 -11.42 -13.04
N TYR A 56 10.15 -10.82 -12.85
CA TYR A 56 10.79 -10.73 -11.53
C TYR A 56 10.04 -9.78 -10.60
N ALA A 57 9.53 -8.65 -11.11
CA ALA A 57 8.75 -7.73 -10.30
C ALA A 57 7.50 -8.37 -9.70
N VAL A 58 6.77 -9.18 -10.49
CA VAL A 58 5.60 -9.95 -10.00
C VAL A 58 6.00 -10.95 -8.91
N ALA A 59 7.08 -11.71 -9.11
CA ALA A 59 7.57 -12.65 -8.09
C ALA A 59 7.94 -11.93 -6.79
N VAL A 60 8.71 -10.84 -6.90
CA VAL A 60 9.16 -10.06 -5.75
C VAL A 60 7.97 -9.47 -5.00
N LEU A 61 7.01 -8.86 -5.70
CA LEU A 61 5.81 -8.32 -5.05
C LEU A 61 5.00 -9.41 -4.35
N TRP A 62 4.83 -10.58 -4.96
CA TRP A 62 4.12 -11.70 -4.32
C TRP A 62 4.84 -12.21 -3.06
N ILE A 63 6.17 -12.31 -3.08
CA ILE A 63 6.97 -12.71 -1.91
C ILE A 63 6.85 -11.66 -0.80
N LEU A 64 7.02 -10.38 -1.13
CA LEU A 64 6.87 -9.27 -0.17
C LEU A 64 5.46 -9.28 0.44
N ASP A 65 4.43 -9.54 -0.37
CA ASP A 65 3.05 -9.56 0.09
C ASP A 65 2.76 -10.72 1.04
N THR A 66 3.34 -11.88 0.74
CA THR A 66 3.28 -13.07 1.59
C THR A 66 3.94 -12.82 2.94
N LEU A 67 5.14 -12.23 2.94
CA LEU A 67 5.85 -11.85 4.16
C LEU A 67 5.05 -10.83 4.97
N HIS A 68 4.44 -9.85 4.32
CA HIS A 68 3.55 -8.89 4.97
C HIS A 68 2.37 -9.59 5.67
N VAL A 69 1.67 -10.52 4.99
CA VAL A 69 0.56 -11.28 5.62
C VAL A 69 1.06 -12.08 6.82
N ILE A 70 2.18 -12.81 6.69
CA ILE A 70 2.74 -13.62 7.78
C ILE A 70 3.02 -12.76 9.02
N LEU A 71 3.65 -11.58 8.83
CA LEU A 71 3.98 -10.67 9.92
C LEU A 71 2.73 -10.05 10.57
N THR A 72 1.74 -9.66 9.77
CA THR A 72 0.45 -9.16 10.27
C THR A 72 -0.30 -10.24 11.07
N THR A 73 -0.34 -11.47 10.56
CA THR A 73 -0.98 -12.60 11.25
C THR A 73 -0.25 -12.94 12.55
N HIS A 74 1.09 -12.94 12.55
CA HIS A 74 1.87 -13.15 13.77
C HIS A 74 1.61 -12.07 14.82
N ALA A 75 1.58 -10.80 14.42
CA ALA A 75 1.25 -9.69 15.33
C ALA A 75 -0.16 -9.85 15.92
N LEU A 76 -1.16 -10.17 15.09
CA LEU A 76 -2.53 -10.42 15.55
C LEU A 76 -2.62 -11.61 16.50
N TYR A 77 -1.96 -12.72 16.18
CA TYR A 77 -1.95 -13.91 17.02
C TYR A 77 -1.37 -13.61 18.41
N PHE A 78 -0.25 -12.89 18.47
CA PHE A 78 0.35 -12.47 19.73
C PHE A 78 -0.59 -11.62 20.58
N TYR A 79 -1.19 -10.57 19.99
CA TYR A 79 -2.05 -9.65 20.75
C TYR A 79 -3.42 -10.22 21.12
N MET A 80 -3.98 -11.12 20.30
CA MET A 80 -5.33 -11.65 20.52
C MET A 80 -5.35 -12.99 21.25
N VAL A 81 -4.34 -13.84 21.06
CA VAL A 81 -4.33 -15.21 21.59
C VAL A 81 -3.31 -15.33 22.72
N GLU A 82 -2.04 -15.03 22.45
CA GLU A 82 -0.98 -15.26 23.43
C GLU A 82 -1.06 -14.29 24.62
N SER A 83 -1.37 -13.02 24.34
CA SER A 83 -1.56 -11.97 25.34
C SER A 83 -3.03 -11.79 25.75
N PHE A 84 -3.87 -12.81 25.59
CA PHE A 84 -5.30 -12.70 25.90
C PHE A 84 -5.52 -12.30 27.36
N GLY A 85 -6.33 -11.25 27.58
CA GLY A 85 -6.59 -10.70 28.91
C GLY A 85 -5.46 -9.81 29.47
N ASN A 86 -4.31 -9.73 28.80
CA ASN A 86 -3.20 -8.85 29.18
C ASN A 86 -3.16 -7.56 28.34
N TYR A 87 -3.95 -6.57 28.74
CA TYR A 87 -4.05 -5.29 28.02
C TYR A 87 -2.76 -4.46 28.03
N SER A 88 -1.80 -4.73 28.93
CA SER A 88 -0.52 -4.02 28.92
C SER A 88 0.32 -4.39 27.70
N ALA A 89 0.08 -5.57 27.10
CA ALA A 89 0.75 -6.01 25.89
C ALA A 89 0.49 -5.06 24.71
N LEU A 90 -0.70 -4.43 24.61
CA LEU A 90 -1.00 -3.45 23.53
C LEU A 90 -0.10 -2.22 23.57
N PHE A 91 0.44 -1.87 24.73
CA PHE A 91 1.37 -0.75 24.88
C PHE A 91 2.81 -1.16 24.54
N SER A 92 3.07 -2.45 24.34
CA SER A 92 4.36 -2.99 23.92
C SER A 92 4.33 -3.31 22.43
N ILE A 93 5.22 -2.69 21.66
CA ILE A 93 5.35 -2.93 20.22
C ILE A 93 6.11 -4.24 20.02
N ILE A 94 5.44 -5.26 19.48
CA ILE A 94 6.09 -6.52 19.11
C ILE A 94 6.95 -6.31 17.86
N TRP A 95 8.09 -7.01 17.77
CA TRP A 95 9.04 -6.93 16.65
C TRP A 95 8.43 -7.18 15.26
N SER A 96 7.37 -7.97 15.16
CA SER A 96 6.69 -8.24 13.88
C SER A 96 5.94 -7.02 13.35
N PHE A 97 5.56 -6.07 14.23
CA PHE A 97 4.83 -4.87 13.85
C PHE A 97 5.67 -3.87 13.01
N PRO A 98 6.86 -3.41 13.42
CA PRO A 98 7.67 -2.53 12.58
C PRO A 98 8.19 -3.22 11.31
N LEU A 99 8.41 -4.54 11.34
CA LEU A 99 8.73 -5.29 10.13
C LEU A 99 7.56 -5.31 9.14
N GLN A 100 6.32 -5.51 9.60
CA GLN A 100 5.17 -5.47 8.69
C GLN A 100 5.08 -4.11 7.97
N LEU A 101 5.33 -3.01 8.69
CA LEU A 101 5.33 -1.65 8.14
C LEU A 101 6.43 -1.48 7.09
N LEU A 102 7.62 -2.03 7.34
CA LEU A 102 8.70 -2.05 6.35
C LEU A 102 8.27 -2.75 5.06
N PHE A 103 7.72 -3.97 5.15
CA PHE A 103 7.25 -4.71 3.97
C PHE A 103 6.11 -3.98 3.25
N ALA A 104 5.18 -3.36 3.99
CA ALA A 104 4.11 -2.54 3.42
C ALA A 104 4.67 -1.41 2.56
N MET A 105 5.65 -0.67 3.08
CA MET A 105 6.28 0.44 2.37
C MET A 105 7.07 -0.03 1.15
N LEU A 106 7.81 -1.14 1.25
CA LEU A 106 8.52 -1.72 0.11
C LEU A 106 7.57 -2.11 -1.02
N ILE A 107 6.40 -2.67 -0.69
CA ILE A 107 5.36 -2.99 -1.66
C ILE A 107 4.87 -1.72 -2.35
N VAL A 108 4.48 -0.71 -1.58
CA VAL A 108 3.92 0.55 -2.11
C VAL A 108 4.92 1.25 -3.04
N ILE A 109 6.15 1.43 -2.59
CA ILE A 109 7.21 2.09 -3.37
C ILE A 109 7.56 1.25 -4.60
N GLY A 110 7.63 -0.08 -4.47
CA GLY A 110 7.87 -0.98 -5.59
C GLY A 110 6.81 -0.84 -6.67
N VAL A 111 5.53 -0.80 -6.28
CA VAL A 111 4.43 -0.59 -7.22
C VAL A 111 4.46 0.80 -7.86
N GLN A 112 4.69 1.86 -7.09
CA GLN A 112 4.81 3.23 -7.62
C GLN A 112 5.99 3.36 -8.61
N ALA A 113 7.13 2.72 -8.32
CA ALA A 113 8.27 2.66 -9.23
C ALA A 113 7.93 1.94 -10.54
N LEU A 114 7.16 0.86 -10.48
CA LEU A 114 6.72 0.12 -11.68
C LEU A 114 5.73 0.94 -12.52
N TYR A 115 4.85 1.72 -11.89
CA TYR A 115 4.03 2.71 -12.59
C TYR A 115 4.90 3.80 -13.25
N ALA A 116 5.92 4.31 -12.56
CA ALA A 116 6.86 5.28 -13.11
C ALA A 116 7.61 4.75 -14.33
N VAL A 117 8.10 3.50 -14.28
CA VAL A 117 8.75 2.81 -15.41
C VAL A 117 7.79 2.66 -16.58
N ARG A 118 6.51 2.34 -16.34
CA ARG A 118 5.49 2.27 -17.39
C ARG A 118 5.24 3.64 -18.03
N ILE A 119 5.09 4.69 -17.23
CA ILE A 119 4.94 6.07 -17.72
C ILE A 119 6.15 6.50 -18.54
N TRP A 120 7.38 6.16 -18.12
CA TRP A 120 8.59 6.45 -18.88
C TRP A 120 8.58 5.80 -20.27
N LYS A 121 8.19 4.53 -20.35
CA LYS A 121 8.07 3.80 -21.62
C LYS A 121 7.03 4.44 -22.54
N LEU A 122 5.89 4.88 -21.99
CA LEU A 122 4.82 5.53 -22.76
C LEU A 122 5.18 6.97 -23.17
N GLY A 123 5.87 7.72 -22.32
CA GLY A 123 6.16 9.14 -22.49
C GLY A 123 7.37 9.46 -23.36
N ARG A 124 8.14 8.45 -23.78
CA ARG A 124 9.39 8.61 -24.55
C ARG A 124 9.21 9.40 -25.85
N SER A 125 8.02 9.41 -26.45
CA SER A 125 7.80 10.13 -27.73
C SER A 125 7.34 11.58 -27.58
N ILE A 126 7.03 12.06 -26.37
CA ILE A 126 6.27 13.31 -26.20
C ILE A 126 7.04 14.37 -25.40
N HIS A 127 7.38 14.11 -24.14
CA HIS A 127 8.13 15.05 -23.28
C HIS A 127 8.87 14.31 -22.16
N MET A 128 10.19 14.47 -22.04
CA MET A 128 11.03 13.78 -21.03
C MET A 128 11.00 14.39 -19.61
N ALA A 129 10.41 15.57 -19.41
CA ALA A 129 10.40 16.25 -18.11
C ALA A 129 9.41 15.64 -17.11
N ILE A 130 8.22 15.20 -17.56
CA ILE A 130 7.15 14.69 -16.71
C ILE A 130 7.53 13.34 -16.04
N PRO A 131 8.17 12.37 -16.72
CA PRO A 131 8.56 11.12 -16.08
C PRO A 131 9.63 11.34 -15.00
N TRP A 132 10.53 12.32 -15.18
CA TRP A 132 11.50 12.70 -14.15
C TRP A 132 10.83 13.22 -12.88
N PHE A 133 9.78 14.03 -13.02
CA PHE A 133 8.95 14.48 -11.89
C PHE A 133 8.29 13.30 -11.15
N ILE A 134 7.80 12.29 -11.87
CA ILE A 134 7.24 11.08 -11.24
C ILE A 134 8.32 10.29 -10.49
N PHE A 135 9.50 10.10 -11.08
CA PHE A 135 10.61 9.46 -10.36
C PHE A 135 11.00 10.22 -9.09
N LEU A 136 10.96 11.56 -9.12
CA LEU A 136 11.17 12.39 -7.94
C LEU A 136 10.07 12.17 -6.88
N ALA A 137 8.80 12.05 -7.28
CA ALA A 137 7.70 11.76 -6.36
C ALA A 137 7.82 10.36 -5.71
N VAL A 138 8.29 9.35 -6.46
CA VAL A 138 8.59 8.02 -5.93
C VAL A 138 9.79 8.07 -4.97
N ALA A 139 10.83 8.82 -5.31
CA ALA A 139 11.99 9.02 -4.44
C ALA A 139 11.63 9.74 -3.14
N ALA A 140 10.73 10.73 -3.21
CA ALA A 140 10.19 11.39 -2.02
C ALA A 140 9.41 10.40 -1.13
N SER A 141 8.58 9.53 -1.72
CA SER A 141 7.84 8.48 -0.99
C SER A 141 8.77 7.47 -0.32
N LEU A 142 9.89 7.14 -0.98
CA LEU A 142 10.95 6.32 -0.38
C LEU A 142 11.63 7.03 0.79
N GLY A 143 12.00 8.30 0.62
CA GLY A 143 12.66 9.09 1.66
C GLY A 143 11.79 9.24 2.92
N THR A 144 10.50 9.52 2.74
CA THR A 144 9.55 9.62 3.86
C THR A 144 9.30 8.25 4.52
N GLY A 145 9.27 7.17 3.74
CA GLY A 145 9.17 5.81 4.28
C GLY A 145 10.37 5.42 5.14
N ILE A 146 11.60 5.69 4.67
CA ILE A 146 12.83 5.45 5.44
C ILE A 146 12.81 6.27 6.73
N TYR A 147 12.41 7.55 6.65
CA TYR A 147 12.27 8.42 7.81
C TYR A 147 11.30 7.85 8.84
N ALA A 148 10.10 7.41 8.43
CA ALA A 148 9.12 6.84 9.35
C ALA A 148 9.56 5.52 9.99
N ILE A 149 10.30 4.68 9.25
CA ILE A 149 10.88 3.45 9.80
C ILE A 149 11.93 3.80 10.86
N TYR A 150 12.85 4.70 10.55
CA TYR A 150 13.88 5.16 11.49
C TYR A 150 13.26 5.71 12.77
N ASP A 151 12.22 6.53 12.63
CA ASP A 151 11.47 7.13 13.74
C ASP A 151 10.79 6.06 14.60
N THR A 152 10.20 5.04 13.98
CA THR A 152 9.57 3.92 14.67
C THR A 152 10.57 3.11 15.51
N TYR A 153 11.80 2.92 15.03
CA TYR A 153 12.84 2.18 15.76
C TYR A 153 13.58 3.01 16.81
N THR A 154 13.70 4.33 16.64
CA THR A 154 14.43 5.20 17.60
C THR A 154 13.54 5.72 18.73
N LEU A 155 12.24 5.83 18.52
CA LEU A 155 11.28 6.39 19.49
C LEU A 155 10.55 5.35 20.34
N THR A 156 11.11 4.14 20.48
CA THR A 156 10.66 3.14 21.47
C THR A 156 10.87 3.59 22.93
N THR A 157 11.24 4.85 23.17
CA THR A 157 11.36 5.48 24.49
C THR A 157 10.18 6.43 24.76
N PRO A 158 9.67 6.53 26.01
CA PRO A 158 8.38 7.15 26.34
C PRO A 158 8.26 8.66 26.06
N PHE A 159 9.33 9.34 25.65
CA PHE A 159 9.34 10.79 25.37
C PHE A 159 9.14 11.15 23.88
N GLY A 160 8.97 10.17 22.98
CA GLY A 160 8.95 10.36 21.52
C GLY A 160 7.59 10.55 20.84
N ILE A 161 6.48 10.56 21.58
CA ILE A 161 5.10 10.53 21.03
C ILE A 161 4.76 11.64 20.00
N PRO A 162 5.21 12.91 20.12
CA PRO A 162 4.89 13.93 19.11
C PRO A 162 5.61 13.72 17.76
N THR A 163 6.77 13.07 17.76
CA THR A 163 7.60 12.91 16.55
C THR A 163 7.04 11.81 15.63
N ILE A 164 6.58 10.67 16.19
CA ILE A 164 5.91 9.58 15.46
C ILE A 164 4.69 10.08 14.67
N SER A 165 3.94 11.02 15.25
CA SER A 165 2.77 11.60 14.59
C SER A 165 3.15 12.35 13.32
N THR A 166 4.26 13.10 13.34
CA THR A 166 4.75 13.87 12.19
C THR A 166 5.16 12.95 11.05
N SER A 167 5.87 11.87 11.37
CA SER A 167 6.29 10.85 10.38
C SER A 167 5.11 10.21 9.67
N ILE A 168 4.05 9.86 10.40
CA ILE A 168 2.81 9.31 9.84
C ILE A 168 2.15 10.31 8.88
N TYR A 169 2.00 11.58 9.29
CA TYR A 169 1.42 12.61 8.41
C TYR A 169 2.20 12.77 7.11
N VAL A 170 3.52 12.87 7.20
CA VAL A 170 4.40 13.09 6.06
C VAL A 170 4.38 11.89 5.10
N VAL A 171 4.42 10.66 5.61
CA VAL A 171 4.34 9.44 4.78
C VAL A 171 3.04 9.38 4.00
N PHE A 172 1.88 9.42 4.68
CA PHE A 172 0.61 9.22 3.98
C PHE A 172 0.26 10.40 3.08
N ALA A 173 0.67 11.63 3.41
CA ALA A 173 0.51 12.78 2.53
C ALA A 173 1.36 12.65 1.25
N THR A 174 2.62 12.20 1.39
CA THR A 174 3.49 11.98 0.22
C THR A 174 3.02 10.81 -0.64
N LEU A 175 2.53 9.72 -0.03
CA LEU A 175 1.90 8.60 -0.76
C LEU A 175 0.67 9.04 -1.54
N ALA A 176 -0.27 9.74 -0.88
CA ALA A 176 -1.48 10.24 -1.53
C ALA A 176 -1.18 11.21 -2.68
N GLY A 177 -0.18 12.08 -2.48
CA GLY A 177 0.31 13.01 -3.51
C GLY A 177 0.98 12.30 -4.68
N ALA A 178 1.87 11.35 -4.42
CA ALA A 178 2.54 10.57 -5.45
C ALA A 178 1.53 9.78 -6.30
N ASP A 179 0.54 9.14 -5.68
CA ASP A 179 -0.53 8.43 -6.38
C ASP A 179 -1.36 9.36 -7.26
N PHE A 180 -1.73 10.53 -6.75
CA PHE A 180 -2.47 11.52 -7.51
C PHE A 180 -1.66 12.02 -8.71
N CYS A 181 -0.36 12.30 -8.51
CA CYS A 181 0.54 12.70 -9.60
C CYS A 181 0.70 11.60 -10.65
N ILE A 182 0.85 10.33 -10.24
CA ILE A 182 0.93 9.18 -11.15
C ILE A 182 -0.37 9.04 -11.95
N ALA A 183 -1.52 9.09 -11.28
CA ALA A 183 -2.83 9.01 -11.94
C ALA A 183 -3.06 10.15 -12.93
N ALA A 184 -2.79 11.39 -12.53
CA ALA A 184 -2.93 12.58 -13.39
C ALA A 184 -1.98 12.54 -14.60
N THR A 185 -0.74 12.11 -14.38
CA THR A 185 0.26 11.97 -15.46
C THR A 185 -0.14 10.87 -16.44
N MET A 186 -0.64 9.75 -15.93
CA MET A 186 -1.14 8.66 -16.77
C MET A 186 -2.32 9.14 -17.63
N CYS A 187 -3.26 9.92 -17.06
CA CYS A 187 -4.33 10.57 -17.84
C CYS A 187 -3.78 11.42 -18.97
N TYR A 188 -2.81 12.30 -18.67
CA TYR A 188 -2.22 13.22 -19.64
C TYR A 188 -1.55 12.50 -20.83
N TYR A 189 -0.69 11.52 -20.55
CA TYR A 189 0.00 10.79 -21.60
C TYR A 189 -0.93 9.94 -22.46
N LEU A 190 -1.98 9.38 -21.86
CA LEU A 190 -2.96 8.59 -22.59
C LEU A 190 -3.84 9.48 -23.47
N ASP A 191 -4.34 10.62 -22.99
CA ASP A 191 -5.11 11.58 -23.81
C ASP A 191 -4.32 12.03 -25.05
N LYS A 192 -3.04 12.38 -24.84
CA LYS A 192 -2.14 12.76 -25.93
C LYS A 192 -1.79 11.58 -26.85
N GLY A 193 -1.68 10.36 -26.31
CA GLY A 193 -1.49 9.14 -27.11
C GLY A 193 -2.72 8.76 -27.93
N ILE A 194 -3.93 8.98 -27.42
CA ILE A 194 -5.21 8.77 -28.14
C ILE A 194 -5.32 9.71 -29.32
N SER A 195 -5.04 11.01 -29.12
CA SER A 195 -5.11 12.00 -30.21
C SER A 195 -4.15 11.74 -31.36
N MET A 196 -3.10 10.92 -31.15
CA MET A 196 -2.13 10.53 -32.17
C MET A 196 -2.38 9.16 -32.83
N SER A 197 -3.33 8.32 -32.38
CA SER A 197 -3.43 6.90 -32.79
C SER A 197 -4.78 6.48 -33.38
N LEU A 198 -4.75 5.76 -34.52
CA LEU A 198 -5.94 5.27 -35.25
C LEU A 198 -6.41 3.87 -34.78
N SER A 199 -7.56 3.88 -34.10
CA SER A 199 -8.60 2.84 -34.00
C SER A 199 -8.41 1.57 -33.13
N SER A 200 -7.30 0.82 -33.19
CA SER A 200 -7.17 -0.44 -32.40
C SER A 200 -6.44 -0.25 -31.06
N THR A 201 -5.33 0.50 -31.06
CA THR A 201 -4.55 0.85 -29.87
C THR A 201 -5.36 1.66 -28.86
N THR A 202 -6.31 2.46 -29.35
CA THR A 202 -7.17 3.33 -28.54
C THR A 202 -7.99 2.55 -27.50
N LYS A 203 -8.52 1.36 -27.83
CA LYS A 203 -9.33 0.57 -26.88
C LYS A 203 -8.51 0.03 -25.71
N ILE A 204 -7.31 -0.44 -26.01
CA ILE A 204 -6.34 -0.95 -25.03
C ILE A 204 -5.87 0.20 -24.12
N ILE A 205 -5.56 1.36 -24.70
CA ILE A 205 -5.17 2.59 -24.01
C ILE A 205 -6.28 3.09 -23.07
N VAL A 206 -7.55 3.07 -23.50
CA VAL A 206 -8.69 3.46 -22.66
C VAL A 206 -8.92 2.48 -21.50
N GLY A 207 -8.68 1.18 -21.72
CA GLY A 207 -8.68 0.19 -20.63
C GLY A 207 -7.59 0.48 -19.58
N LEU A 208 -6.38 0.81 -20.03
CA LEU A 208 -5.28 1.24 -19.16
C LEU A 208 -5.63 2.51 -18.37
N MET A 209 -6.25 3.49 -19.03
CA MET A 209 -6.71 4.73 -18.40
C MET A 209 -7.65 4.42 -17.25
N ARG A 210 -8.70 3.65 -17.51
CA ARG A 210 -9.72 3.35 -16.50
C ARG A 210 -9.11 2.62 -15.32
N LEU A 211 -8.28 1.61 -15.56
CA LEU A 211 -7.71 0.82 -14.47
C LEU A 211 -6.69 1.60 -13.65
N ALA A 212 -5.75 2.30 -14.29
CA ALA A 212 -4.69 3.05 -13.59
C ALA A 212 -5.25 4.25 -12.81
N VAL A 213 -6.25 4.94 -13.36
CA VAL A 213 -6.91 6.07 -12.69
C VAL A 213 -7.73 5.58 -11.52
N ILE A 214 -8.53 4.52 -11.71
CA ILE A 214 -9.31 3.94 -10.60
C ILE A 214 -8.35 3.47 -9.50
N SER A 215 -7.26 2.79 -9.85
CA SER A 215 -6.30 2.34 -8.84
C SER A 215 -5.64 3.49 -8.08
N GLY A 216 -5.13 4.52 -8.78
CA GLY A 216 -4.46 5.65 -8.13
C GLY A 216 -5.41 6.51 -7.29
N LEU A 217 -6.66 6.66 -7.72
CA LEU A 217 -7.69 7.33 -6.92
C LEU A 217 -8.06 6.51 -5.67
N VAL A 218 -8.20 5.19 -5.81
CA VAL A 218 -8.51 4.30 -4.68
C VAL A 218 -7.37 4.27 -3.66
N THR A 219 -6.10 4.19 -4.09
CA THR A 219 -4.96 4.18 -3.17
C THR A 219 -4.72 5.54 -2.51
N SER A 220 -4.93 6.65 -3.25
CA SER A 220 -4.89 8.01 -2.69
C SER A 220 -6.01 8.23 -1.67
N ALA A 221 -7.25 7.83 -1.98
CA ALA A 221 -8.38 7.90 -1.06
C ALA A 221 -8.15 7.07 0.21
N CYS A 222 -7.57 5.88 0.07
CA CYS A 222 -7.25 5.00 1.19
C CYS A 222 -6.14 5.61 2.09
N SER A 223 -5.13 6.24 1.49
CA SER A 223 -4.09 6.99 2.21
C SER A 223 -4.65 8.20 2.96
N LEU A 224 -5.55 8.97 2.33
CA LEU A 224 -6.26 10.07 2.98
C LEU A 224 -7.17 9.58 4.11
N LEU A 225 -7.88 8.47 3.92
CA LEU A 225 -8.72 7.87 4.96
C LEU A 225 -7.89 7.45 6.17
N THR A 226 -6.68 6.93 5.93
CA THR A 226 -5.73 6.58 6.99
C THR A 226 -5.32 7.82 7.80
N LEU A 227 -5.02 8.93 7.13
CA LEU A 227 -4.71 10.22 7.79
C LEU A 227 -5.89 10.76 8.60
N VAL A 228 -7.09 10.74 8.02
CA VAL A 228 -8.31 11.19 8.69
C VAL A 228 -8.58 10.33 9.91
N ALA A 229 -8.46 9.01 9.80
CA ALA A 229 -8.64 8.08 10.92
C ALA A 229 -7.61 8.31 12.03
N PHE A 230 -6.35 8.53 11.68
CA PHE A 230 -5.27 8.82 12.64
C PHE A 230 -5.53 10.13 13.41
N LYS A 231 -6.00 11.17 12.71
CA LYS A 231 -6.29 12.48 13.32
C LYS A 231 -7.60 12.50 14.13
N ALA A 232 -8.66 11.89 13.59
CA ALA A 232 -9.99 11.92 14.19
C ALA A 232 -10.09 11.02 15.43
N TRP A 233 -9.42 9.86 15.41
CA TRP A 233 -9.48 8.87 16.48
C TRP A 233 -8.09 8.39 16.92
N PRO A 234 -7.27 9.26 17.54
CA PRO A 234 -5.89 8.95 17.90
C PRO A 234 -5.73 7.83 18.95
N LYS A 235 -6.82 7.50 19.67
CA LYS A 235 -6.86 6.40 20.65
C LYS A 235 -7.30 5.06 20.04
N THR A 236 -7.56 5.00 18.74
CA THR A 236 -8.04 3.81 18.04
C THR A 236 -6.99 3.29 17.06
N LEU A 237 -7.10 2.01 16.66
CA LEU A 237 -6.18 1.39 15.70
C LEU A 237 -6.81 1.24 14.31
N ILE A 238 -7.87 2.02 14.03
CA ILE A 238 -8.58 2.01 12.75
C ILE A 238 -7.65 2.38 11.59
N PHE A 239 -6.73 3.32 11.81
CA PHE A 239 -5.75 3.71 10.80
C PHE A 239 -4.85 2.52 10.39
N ILE A 240 -4.47 1.65 11.34
CA ILE A 240 -3.68 0.44 11.05
C ILE A 240 -4.50 -0.53 10.20
N ALA A 241 -5.79 -0.70 10.52
CA ALA A 241 -6.69 -1.57 9.76
C ALA A 241 -6.77 -1.16 8.28
N ILE A 242 -6.91 0.14 8.02
CA ILE A 242 -6.92 0.69 6.66
C ILE A 242 -5.56 0.53 6.00
N HIS A 243 -4.47 0.83 6.73
CA HIS A 243 -3.11 0.69 6.24
C HIS A 243 -2.77 -0.77 5.87
N SER A 244 -3.24 -1.77 6.61
CA SER A 244 -3.02 -3.19 6.28
C SER A 244 -3.63 -3.61 4.95
N ILE A 245 -4.71 -2.94 4.51
CA ILE A 245 -5.38 -3.20 3.22
C ILE A 245 -4.63 -2.50 2.07
N LEU A 246 -4.01 -1.34 2.34
CA LEU A 246 -3.43 -0.46 1.34
C LEU A 246 -2.39 -1.17 0.43
N PRO A 247 -1.34 -1.87 0.92
CA PRO A 247 -0.39 -2.59 0.07
C PRO A 247 -1.04 -3.61 -0.86
N LYS A 248 -2.12 -4.26 -0.40
CA LYS A 248 -2.86 -5.26 -1.18
C LYS A 248 -3.57 -4.60 -2.37
N LEU A 249 -4.13 -3.41 -2.17
CA LEU A 249 -4.75 -2.63 -3.24
C LEU A 249 -3.72 -2.20 -4.29
N TYR A 250 -2.52 -1.80 -3.87
CA TYR A 250 -1.42 -1.47 -4.80
C TYR A 250 -1.03 -2.67 -5.66
N ILE A 251 -0.77 -3.82 -5.05
CA ILE A 251 -0.38 -5.02 -5.80
C ILE A 251 -1.49 -5.46 -6.73
N ASN A 252 -2.74 -5.55 -6.23
CA ASN A 252 -3.85 -6.06 -7.05
C ASN A 252 -4.15 -5.14 -8.23
N SER A 253 -3.99 -3.83 -8.06
CA SER A 253 -4.13 -2.86 -9.13
C SER A 253 -3.03 -3.00 -10.18
N MET A 254 -1.80 -3.18 -9.74
CA MET A 254 -0.65 -3.33 -10.61
C MET A 254 -0.71 -4.67 -11.38
N LEU A 255 -1.01 -5.77 -10.70
CA LEU A 255 -1.17 -7.09 -11.30
C LEU A 255 -2.36 -7.12 -12.24
N ALA A 256 -3.50 -6.50 -11.90
CA ALA A 256 -4.59 -6.32 -12.85
C ALA A 256 -4.10 -5.60 -14.12
N MET A 257 -3.31 -4.54 -13.97
CA MET A 257 -2.77 -3.79 -15.11
C MET A 257 -1.77 -4.58 -15.96
N GLN A 258 -1.16 -5.64 -15.41
CA GLN A 258 -0.30 -6.58 -16.14
C GLN A 258 -1.10 -7.72 -16.77
N VAL A 259 -2.04 -8.31 -16.02
CA VAL A 259 -2.83 -9.46 -16.45
C VAL A 259 -3.79 -9.08 -17.58
N TYR A 260 -4.45 -7.93 -17.48
CA TYR A 260 -5.38 -7.48 -18.51
C TYR A 260 -4.69 -6.81 -19.71
N LEU A 261 -3.36 -6.71 -19.69
CA LEU A 261 -2.62 -6.03 -20.73
C LEU A 261 -1.18 -6.56 -20.86
N PRO A 262 -0.96 -7.62 -21.68
CA PRO A 262 0.39 -8.03 -22.02
C PRO A 262 1.13 -6.84 -22.61
N VAL A 263 2.39 -6.68 -22.25
CA VAL A 263 3.29 -5.78 -22.96
C VAL A 263 3.65 -6.46 -24.29
N SER A 264 2.66 -6.57 -25.18
CA SER A 264 2.86 -6.84 -26.61
C SER A 264 3.39 -5.56 -27.27
N PHE A 265 4.58 -5.15 -26.86
CA PHE A 265 5.41 -4.20 -27.60
C PHE A 265 6.70 -4.93 -27.98
N GLY A 266 6.58 -5.78 -29.00
CA GLY A 266 7.67 -6.26 -29.85
C GLY A 266 7.04 -6.49 -31.23
N HIS A 267 7.53 -5.97 -32.35
CA HIS A 267 8.83 -5.39 -32.69
C HIS A 267 8.67 -4.08 -33.46
#